data_AF-A0AAV5QQC2-F1
#
_entry.id   AF-A0AAV5QQC2-F1
#
_cell.length_a   1.000
_cell.length_b   1.000
_cell.length_c   1.000
_cell.angle_alpha   90.00
_cell.angle_beta   90.00
_cell.angle_gamma   90.00
#
_symmetry.space_group_name_H-M   'P 1'
#
loop_
_entity.id
_entity.type
_entity.pdbx_description
1 polymer ?
#
loop_
_entity_poly.entity_id
_entity_poly.type
_entity_poly.pdbx_seq_one_letter_code
_entity_poly.pdbx_strand_id
1 'polypeptide(L)'
;MNKRKQSKNLFLSEYDIDVKNLIRSDYEDEILTKYFESGFDEKDMNTEDVYDFLISLEVPTIFVDKYCETLPENDSKFMDLVVPGLEDDGIIDFDRLVFFCCKLLVLRNNFDYIEKFWKVFITYLDRAKEKSNNQQKQSGRQDGTLFDPFMRNRGVKSVCDREITYPDLKTVIKSLKLDDKINDSLMIDMIANGSDNARPFVNFFDFSVLLGKMDELQ
;
A
#
# COMPACT_ATOMS: atom_id res chain seq x y z
N MET A 1 -16.63 -6.73 -29.93
CA MET A 1 -16.78 -7.08 -28.50
C MET A 1 -15.51 -6.68 -27.79
N ASN A 2 -15.53 -5.55 -27.07
CA ASN A 2 -14.41 -5.14 -26.22
C ASN A 2 -14.42 -6.00 -24.95
N LYS A 3 -13.40 -6.86 -24.79
CA LYS A 3 -13.11 -7.47 -23.50
C LYS A 3 -12.64 -6.33 -22.58
N ARG A 4 -13.51 -5.88 -21.67
CA ARG A 4 -13.09 -5.05 -20.54
C ARG A 4 -12.06 -5.87 -19.76
N LYS A 5 -10.82 -5.39 -19.69
CA LYS A 5 -9.88 -5.85 -18.66
C LYS A 5 -10.52 -5.47 -17.33
N GLN A 6 -11.00 -6.46 -16.57
CA GLN A 6 -11.30 -6.25 -15.15
C GLN A 6 -10.03 -5.70 -14.51
N SER A 7 -10.12 -4.55 -13.83
CA SER A 7 -9.14 -4.13 -12.84
C SER A 7 -9.11 -5.23 -11.79
N LYS A 8 -8.09 -6.08 -11.83
CA LYS A 8 -7.84 -6.99 -10.71
C LYS A 8 -7.57 -6.11 -9.50
N ASN A 9 -8.36 -6.28 -8.45
CA ASN A 9 -8.05 -5.62 -7.20
C ASN A 9 -6.77 -6.23 -6.63
N LEU A 10 -5.80 -5.37 -6.44
CA LEU A 10 -4.41 -5.75 -6.26
C LEU A 10 -4.16 -6.42 -4.91
N PHE A 11 -5.04 -6.15 -3.94
CA PHE A 11 -4.92 -6.78 -2.63
C PHE A 11 -5.08 -8.31 -2.68
N LEU A 12 -5.62 -8.86 -3.77
CA LEU A 12 -5.98 -10.27 -3.91
C LEU A 12 -5.52 -10.88 -5.25
N SER A 13 -4.77 -10.14 -6.08
CA SER A 13 -4.66 -10.46 -7.51
C SER A 13 -3.87 -11.72 -7.86
N GLU A 14 -3.08 -12.26 -6.94
CA GLU A 14 -2.43 -13.56 -7.07
C GLU A 14 -2.52 -14.29 -5.71
N TYR A 15 -3.40 -15.30 -5.66
CA TYR A 15 -3.33 -16.39 -4.68
C TYR A 15 -2.03 -17.17 -4.94
N ASP A 16 -0.88 -16.58 -4.61
CA ASP A 16 0.35 -17.33 -4.56
C ASP A 16 0.38 -18.11 -3.25
N ILE A 17 0.53 -19.42 -3.41
CA ILE A 17 0.45 -20.46 -2.38
C ILE A 17 1.42 -20.21 -1.21
N ASP A 18 2.41 -19.33 -1.37
CA ASP A 18 3.39 -18.96 -0.34
C ASP A 18 2.91 -17.93 0.69
N VAL A 19 1.80 -17.20 0.47
CA VAL A 19 1.37 -16.19 1.46
C VAL A 19 0.54 -16.76 2.61
N LYS A 20 -0.03 -17.97 2.47
CA LYS A 20 -0.63 -18.71 3.61
C LYS A 20 0.42 -19.00 4.69
N ASN A 21 1.71 -19.14 4.32
CA ASN A 21 2.81 -19.30 5.27
C ASN A 21 3.26 -17.97 5.92
N LEU A 22 2.78 -16.82 5.42
CA LEU A 22 3.08 -15.48 5.94
C LEU A 22 2.04 -14.99 6.95
N ILE A 23 0.89 -15.66 7.03
CA ILE A 23 -0.15 -15.33 8.00
C ILE A 23 0.29 -15.89 9.36
N ARG A 24 0.59 -14.98 10.30
CA ARG A 24 0.81 -15.40 11.68
C ARG A 24 -0.50 -15.94 12.26
N SER A 25 -0.41 -17.07 12.97
CA SER A 25 -1.59 -17.76 13.52
C SER A 25 -2.41 -16.90 14.47
N ASP A 26 -1.79 -15.95 15.17
CA ASP A 26 -2.49 -15.04 16.07
C ASP A 26 -3.40 -14.05 15.33
N TYR A 27 -3.06 -13.66 14.10
CA TYR A 27 -3.96 -12.84 13.27
C TYR A 27 -5.15 -13.65 12.76
N GLU A 28 -4.91 -14.89 12.34
CA GLU A 28 -5.99 -15.79 11.92
C GLU A 28 -6.96 -16.06 13.08
N ASP A 29 -6.45 -16.35 14.28
CA ASP A 29 -7.25 -16.56 15.48
C ASP A 29 -8.07 -15.30 15.84
N GLU A 30 -7.49 -14.11 15.74
CA GLU A 30 -8.18 -12.83 15.97
C GLU A 30 -9.34 -12.63 14.96
N ILE A 31 -9.07 -12.87 13.67
CA ILE A 31 -10.06 -12.77 12.60
C ILE A 31 -11.20 -13.76 12.81
N LEU A 32 -10.88 -15.02 13.05
CA LEU A 32 -11.87 -16.07 13.31
C LEU A 32 -12.73 -15.71 14.53
N THR A 33 -12.11 -15.31 15.63
CA THR A 33 -12.83 -14.91 16.85
C THR A 33 -13.82 -13.81 16.55
N LYS A 34 -13.41 -12.75 15.84
CA LYS A 34 -14.33 -11.66 15.47
C LYS A 34 -15.39 -12.08 14.47
N TYR A 35 -15.08 -13.00 13.57
CA TYR A 35 -16.01 -13.53 12.59
C TYR A 35 -17.17 -14.26 13.27
N PHE A 36 -16.84 -15.13 14.24
CA PHE A 36 -17.82 -15.82 15.08
C PHE A 36 -18.59 -14.85 15.99
N GLU A 37 -17.92 -13.91 16.66
CA GLU A 37 -18.58 -12.91 17.51
C GLU A 37 -19.60 -12.04 16.74
N SER A 38 -19.39 -11.86 15.44
CA SER A 38 -20.29 -11.11 14.56
C SER A 38 -21.44 -11.96 13.99
N GLY A 39 -21.48 -13.25 14.32
CA GLY A 39 -22.53 -14.20 13.90
C GLY A 39 -22.43 -14.66 12.45
N PHE A 40 -21.28 -14.49 11.79
CA PHE A 40 -21.09 -14.92 10.39
C PHE A 40 -20.88 -16.42 10.23
N ASP A 41 -20.93 -17.20 11.32
CA ASP A 41 -21.05 -18.65 11.27
C ASP A 41 -22.48 -19.12 10.98
N GLU A 42 -23.47 -18.28 11.29
CA GLU A 42 -24.89 -18.56 11.05
C GLU A 42 -25.44 -17.86 9.79
N LYS A 43 -24.72 -16.86 9.26
CA LYS A 43 -25.09 -16.12 8.05
C LYS A 43 -23.87 -15.83 7.17
N ASP A 44 -24.09 -15.77 5.85
CA ASP A 44 -23.07 -15.31 4.93
C ASP A 44 -22.74 -13.82 5.16
N MET A 45 -21.46 -13.47 5.06
CA MET A 45 -21.01 -12.08 5.08
C MET A 45 -21.15 -11.48 3.68
N ASN A 46 -21.72 -10.27 3.59
CA ASN A 46 -21.83 -9.52 2.34
C ASN A 46 -20.87 -8.34 2.30
N THR A 47 -20.66 -7.76 1.11
CA THR A 47 -19.80 -6.56 0.92
C THR A 47 -20.16 -5.38 1.85
N GLU A 48 -21.43 -5.22 2.21
CA GLU A 48 -21.90 -4.18 3.12
C GLU A 48 -21.43 -4.40 4.57
N ASP A 49 -21.24 -5.66 4.98
CA ASP A 49 -20.82 -6.03 6.33
C ASP A 49 -19.31 -5.83 6.55
N VAL A 50 -18.50 -5.83 5.48
CA VAL A 50 -17.03 -5.85 5.55
C VAL A 50 -16.49 -4.64 6.31
N TYR A 51 -17.04 -3.45 6.09
CA TYR A 51 -16.54 -2.23 6.74
C TYR A 51 -16.69 -2.30 8.26
N ASP A 52 -17.87 -2.70 8.74
CA ASP A 52 -18.16 -2.83 10.17
C ASP A 52 -17.35 -3.97 10.79
N PHE A 53 -17.12 -5.06 10.04
CA PHE A 53 -16.25 -6.14 10.46
C PHE A 53 -14.79 -5.68 10.67
N LEU A 54 -14.26 -4.86 9.77
CA LEU A 54 -12.90 -4.31 9.93
C LEU A 54 -12.79 -3.39 11.16
N ILE A 55 -13.85 -2.64 11.47
CA ILE A 55 -13.92 -1.85 12.70
C ILE A 55 -13.96 -2.74 13.94
N SER A 56 -14.66 -3.88 13.89
CA SER A 56 -14.71 -4.83 15.01
C SER A 56 -13.35 -5.50 15.26
N LEU A 57 -12.52 -5.61 14.22
CA LEU A 57 -11.09 -5.95 14.29
C LEU A 57 -10.20 -4.80 14.76
N GLU A 58 -10.77 -3.71 15.27
CA GLU A 58 -10.03 -2.52 15.73
C GLU A 58 -9.07 -1.95 14.67
N VAL A 59 -9.34 -2.18 13.38
CA VAL A 59 -8.58 -1.58 12.30
C VAL A 59 -8.90 -0.09 12.25
N PRO A 60 -7.91 0.81 12.30
CA PRO A 60 -8.16 2.25 12.18
C PRO A 60 -8.92 2.58 10.89
N THR A 61 -10.02 3.33 11.01
CA THR A 61 -10.89 3.67 9.86
C THR A 61 -10.13 4.35 8.73
N ILE A 62 -9.12 5.16 9.06
CA ILE A 62 -8.24 5.78 8.06
C ILE A 62 -7.54 4.78 7.13
N PHE A 63 -7.26 3.55 7.57
CA PHE A 63 -6.70 2.52 6.70
C PHE A 63 -7.75 1.94 5.77
N VAL A 64 -8.95 1.69 6.30
CA VAL A 64 -10.08 1.14 5.52
C VAL A 64 -10.54 2.16 4.47
N ASP A 65 -10.68 3.42 4.87
CA ASP A 65 -11.09 4.52 4.00
C ASP A 65 -10.08 4.71 2.87
N LYS A 66 -8.78 4.75 3.18
CA LYS A 66 -7.72 4.85 2.18
C LYS A 66 -7.67 3.66 1.25
N TYR A 67 -7.88 2.44 1.75
CA TYR A 67 -8.00 1.28 0.88
C TYR A 67 -9.14 1.48 -0.12
N CYS A 68 -10.32 1.89 0.35
CA CYS A 68 -11.47 2.16 -0.50
C CYS A 68 -11.20 3.27 -1.54
N GLU A 69 -10.43 4.30 -1.19
CA GLU A 69 -10.00 5.36 -2.13
C GLU A 69 -9.07 4.86 -3.23
N THR A 70 -8.31 3.78 -2.99
CA THR A 70 -7.45 3.17 -4.01
C THR A 70 -8.22 2.31 -5.03
N LEU A 71 -9.50 2.03 -4.77
CA LEU A 71 -10.35 1.28 -5.68
C LEU A 71 -10.86 2.19 -6.80
N PRO A 72 -11.01 1.69 -8.04
CA PRO A 72 -11.61 2.45 -9.13
C PRO A 72 -13.03 2.93 -8.77
N GLU A 73 -13.39 4.17 -9.14
CA GLU A 73 -14.70 4.78 -8.80
C GLU A 73 -15.94 3.98 -9.23
N ASN A 74 -15.78 3.02 -10.15
CA ASN A 74 -16.86 2.17 -10.66
C ASN A 74 -16.91 0.77 -10.03
N ASP A 75 -15.92 0.40 -9.21
CA ASP A 75 -15.91 -0.89 -8.52
C ASP A 75 -16.65 -0.71 -7.19
N SER A 76 -17.69 -1.53 -6.97
CA SER A 76 -18.32 -1.60 -5.65
C SER A 76 -17.24 -1.99 -4.63
N LYS A 77 -17.30 -1.39 -3.44
CA LYS A 77 -16.28 -1.61 -2.40
C LYS A 77 -16.21 -3.11 -2.11
N PHE A 78 -14.99 -3.64 -1.96
CA PHE A 78 -14.75 -5.04 -1.58
C PHE A 78 -15.21 -6.12 -2.57
N MET A 79 -15.57 -5.77 -3.82
CA MET A 79 -15.97 -6.76 -4.84
C MET A 79 -14.90 -7.80 -5.14
N ASP A 80 -13.66 -7.50 -4.82
CA ASP A 80 -12.55 -8.41 -4.96
C ASP A 80 -12.56 -9.53 -3.92
N LEU A 81 -13.12 -9.26 -2.75
CA LEU A 81 -13.32 -10.23 -1.69
C LEU A 81 -14.50 -11.17 -2.00
N VAL A 82 -15.33 -10.88 -3.01
CA VAL A 82 -16.50 -11.69 -3.35
C VAL A 82 -16.10 -13.03 -3.96
N VAL A 83 -16.89 -14.06 -3.67
CA VAL A 83 -16.75 -15.40 -4.24
C VAL A 83 -16.86 -15.32 -5.77
N PRO A 84 -15.87 -15.84 -6.53
CA PRO A 84 -15.91 -15.82 -7.99
C PRO A 84 -17.16 -16.50 -8.56
N GLY A 85 -17.86 -15.82 -9.46
CA GLY A 85 -19.10 -16.32 -10.06
C GLY A 85 -20.37 -16.08 -9.24
N LEU A 86 -20.27 -15.46 -8.06
CA LEU A 86 -21.39 -15.01 -7.23
C LEU A 86 -21.34 -13.48 -7.02
N GLU A 87 -20.89 -12.74 -8.04
CA GLU A 87 -20.71 -11.29 -7.95
C GLU A 87 -22.03 -10.54 -7.68
N ASP A 88 -23.15 -11.06 -8.18
CA ASP A 88 -24.48 -10.46 -8.00
C ASP A 88 -25.01 -10.59 -6.56
N ASP A 89 -24.59 -11.64 -5.85
CA ASP A 89 -25.01 -11.91 -4.47
C ASP A 89 -24.14 -11.15 -3.45
N GLY A 90 -22.93 -10.72 -3.86
CA GLY A 90 -22.03 -9.93 -3.02
C GLY A 90 -21.48 -10.69 -1.80
N ILE A 91 -21.55 -12.04 -1.83
CA ILE A 91 -21.10 -12.93 -0.76
C ILE A 91 -19.58 -12.96 -0.71
N ILE A 92 -19.03 -12.72 0.48
CA ILE A 92 -17.59 -12.66 0.71
C ILE A 92 -16.97 -14.05 0.79
N ASP A 93 -15.89 -14.25 0.05
CA ASP A 93 -14.99 -15.39 0.16
C ASP A 93 -14.16 -15.25 1.44
N PHE A 94 -14.35 -16.18 2.38
CA PHE A 94 -13.67 -16.14 3.67
C PHE A 94 -12.14 -16.20 3.55
N ASP A 95 -11.59 -17.01 2.64
CA ASP A 95 -10.14 -17.10 2.46
C ASP A 95 -9.58 -15.74 1.99
N ARG A 96 -10.32 -15.03 1.14
CA ARG A 96 -9.95 -13.67 0.69
C ARG A 96 -10.06 -12.65 1.81
N LEU A 97 -11.12 -12.75 2.62
CA LEU A 97 -11.33 -11.89 3.77
C LEU A 97 -10.20 -12.02 4.78
N VAL A 98 -9.83 -13.26 5.16
CA VAL A 98 -8.73 -13.51 6.10
C VAL A 98 -7.45 -12.85 5.60
N PHE A 99 -7.11 -13.09 4.33
CA PHE A 99 -5.91 -12.52 3.73
C PHE A 99 -5.90 -10.99 3.73
N PHE A 100 -7.04 -10.40 3.38
CA PHE A 100 -7.25 -8.96 3.39
C PHE A 100 -7.09 -8.37 4.80
N CYS A 101 -7.72 -9.00 5.80
CA CYS A 101 -7.65 -8.57 7.18
C CYS A 101 -6.23 -8.67 7.74
N CYS A 102 -5.50 -9.77 7.46
CA CYS A 102 -4.12 -9.93 7.93
C CYS A 102 -3.22 -8.76 7.49
N LYS A 103 -3.34 -8.28 6.25
CA LYS A 103 -2.58 -7.13 5.77
C LYS A 103 -2.88 -5.85 6.55
N LEU A 104 -4.14 -5.62 6.90
CA LEU A 104 -4.57 -4.49 7.71
C LEU A 104 -4.13 -4.62 9.17
N LEU A 105 -4.14 -5.83 9.73
CA LEU A 105 -3.66 -6.11 11.09
C LEU A 105 -2.14 -5.93 11.22
N VAL A 106 -1.37 -6.39 10.23
CA VAL A 106 0.08 -6.12 10.14
C VAL A 106 0.34 -4.61 10.16
N LEU A 107 -0.41 -3.86 9.34
CA LEU A 107 -0.31 -2.41 9.31
C LEU A 107 -0.69 -1.77 10.65
N ARG A 108 -1.80 -2.19 11.25
CA ARG A 108 -2.28 -1.73 12.57
C ARG A 108 -1.20 -1.89 13.64
N ASN A 109 -0.65 -3.10 13.75
CA ASN A 109 0.28 -3.44 14.82
C ASN A 109 1.66 -2.82 14.63
N ASN A 110 2.04 -2.52 13.38
CA ASN A 110 3.35 -1.98 13.04
C ASN A 110 3.31 -0.53 12.53
N PHE A 111 2.19 0.18 12.68
CA PHE A 111 1.96 1.46 12.01
C PHE A 111 3.07 2.48 12.28
N ASP A 112 3.40 2.72 13.55
CA ASP A 112 4.42 3.69 13.94
C ASP A 112 5.81 3.36 13.36
N TYR A 113 6.13 2.07 13.30
CA TYR A 113 7.38 1.59 12.72
C TYR A 113 7.41 1.83 11.21
N ILE A 114 6.39 1.40 10.49
CA ILE A 114 6.24 1.58 9.04
C ILE A 114 6.27 3.08 8.71
N GLU A 115 5.51 3.90 9.45
CA GLU A 115 5.44 5.35 9.27
C GLU A 115 6.81 6.02 9.45
N LYS A 116 7.58 5.58 10.45
CA LYS A 116 8.94 6.08 10.67
C LYS A 116 9.87 5.78 9.49
N PHE A 117 9.87 4.55 8.98
CA PHE A 117 10.69 4.18 7.82
C PHE A 117 10.26 4.92 6.56
N TRP A 118 8.96 5.01 6.34
CA TRP A 118 8.39 5.76 5.23
C TRP A 118 8.80 7.24 5.28
N LYS A 119 8.69 7.89 6.44
CA LYS A 119 9.14 9.28 6.65
C LYS A 119 10.62 9.45 6.33
N VAL A 120 11.49 8.53 6.76
CA VAL A 120 12.93 8.58 6.47
C VAL A 120 13.17 8.49 4.96
N PHE A 121 12.50 7.55 4.29
CA PHE A 121 12.64 7.36 2.85
C PHE A 121 12.17 8.60 2.05
N ILE A 122 10.98 9.11 2.36
CA ILE A 122 10.45 10.32 1.69
C ILE A 122 11.33 11.54 1.96
N THR A 123 11.80 11.73 3.19
CA THR A 123 12.72 12.84 3.53
C THR A 123 14.03 12.74 2.74
N TYR A 124 14.56 11.53 2.57
CA TYR A 124 15.75 11.31 1.75
C TYR A 124 15.49 11.66 0.28
N LEU A 125 14.37 11.17 -0.28
CA LEU A 125 13.96 11.43 -1.65
C LEU A 125 13.81 12.93 -1.93
N ASP A 126 13.15 13.67 -1.04
CA ASP A 126 12.95 15.10 -1.20
C ASP A 126 14.29 15.86 -1.18
N ARG A 127 15.21 15.50 -0.27
CA ARG A 127 16.58 16.05 -0.24
C ARG A 127 17.38 15.72 -1.51
N ALA A 128 17.20 14.53 -2.07
CA ALA A 128 17.87 14.13 -3.31
C ALA A 128 17.35 14.96 -4.50
N LYS A 129 16.03 15.20 -4.58
CA LYS A 129 15.41 16.06 -5.59
C LYS A 129 15.89 17.51 -5.49
N GLU A 130 15.97 18.07 -4.29
CA GLU A 130 16.49 19.42 -4.07
C GLU A 130 17.92 19.59 -4.58
N LYS A 131 18.80 18.62 -4.29
CA LYS A 131 20.18 18.63 -4.80
C LYS A 131 20.24 18.57 -6.32
N SER A 132 19.41 17.72 -6.95
CA SER A 132 19.32 17.62 -8.41
C SER A 132 18.84 18.93 -9.05
N ASN A 133 17.81 19.56 -8.46
CA ASN A 133 17.26 20.83 -8.94
C ASN A 133 18.25 22.00 -8.77
N ASN A 134 19.02 22.01 -7.68
CA ASN A 134 20.02 23.05 -7.43
C ASN A 134 21.24 22.92 -8.36
N GLN A 135 21.63 21.71 -8.75
CA GLN A 135 22.67 21.48 -9.76
C GLN A 135 22.25 21.98 -11.16
N GLN A 136 20.97 21.83 -11.53
CA GLN A 136 20.43 22.38 -12.78
C GLN A 136 20.28 23.91 -12.73
N LYS A 137 20.03 24.50 -11.55
CA LYS A 137 19.99 25.96 -11.40
C LYS A 137 21.37 26.59 -11.39
N GLN A 138 22.43 25.92 -10.96
CA GLN A 138 23.79 26.49 -10.96
C GLN A 138 24.40 26.69 -12.38
N SER A 139 23.75 26.22 -13.45
CA SER A 139 24.06 26.66 -14.83
C SER A 139 23.37 27.97 -15.25
N GLY A 140 22.58 28.60 -14.38
CA GLY A 140 22.00 29.93 -14.56
C GLY A 140 22.09 30.73 -13.25
N ARG A 141 22.92 31.78 -13.24
CA ARG A 141 23.26 32.63 -12.08
C ARG A 141 22.18 32.84 -10.99
N GLN A 142 22.70 32.72 -9.76
CA GLN A 142 22.62 33.63 -8.61
C GLN A 142 21.72 33.34 -7.38
N ASP A 143 22.46 33.40 -6.27
CA ASP A 143 22.22 33.99 -4.95
C ASP A 143 21.40 33.27 -3.87
N GLY A 144 22.00 33.37 -2.68
CA GLY A 144 21.73 32.56 -1.52
C GLY A 144 20.41 32.87 -0.83
N THR A 145 19.88 31.84 -0.18
CA THR A 145 19.49 31.90 1.22
C THR A 145 19.76 30.52 1.82
N LEU A 146 20.70 30.50 2.76
CA LEU A 146 21.00 29.37 3.61
C LEU A 146 19.88 29.36 4.68
N PHE A 147 19.13 28.27 4.77
CA PHE A 147 17.94 28.05 5.61
C PHE A 147 16.64 28.68 5.13
N ASP A 148 15.70 27.83 4.70
CA ASP A 148 14.26 28.15 4.65
C ASP A 148 13.45 26.96 5.24
N PRO A 149 12.42 27.22 6.08
CA PRO A 149 11.80 26.28 7.01
C PRO A 149 10.66 25.51 6.33
N PHE A 150 10.97 24.36 5.74
CA PHE A 150 9.99 23.55 4.99
C PHE A 150 8.98 22.75 5.84
N MET A 151 8.84 23.07 7.13
CA MET A 151 7.81 22.54 8.03
C MET A 151 6.58 23.46 8.14
N ARG A 152 6.31 24.31 7.13
CA ARG A 152 5.09 25.16 7.13
C ARG A 152 4.33 25.11 5.81
N ASN A 153 3.15 24.51 5.89
CA ASN A 153 1.92 24.92 5.22
C ASN A 153 1.94 25.03 3.68
N ARG A 154 1.91 23.88 3.02
CA ARG A 154 1.00 23.69 1.87
C ARG A 154 0.10 22.53 2.24
N GLY A 155 -1.23 22.73 2.18
CA GLY A 155 -2.28 21.80 2.64
C GLY A 155 -1.80 20.36 2.73
N VAL A 156 -1.46 19.93 3.95
CA VAL A 156 -0.55 18.81 4.17
C VAL A 156 -1.31 17.54 3.81
N LYS A 157 -1.14 17.08 2.56
CA LYS A 157 -1.32 15.67 2.24
C LYS A 157 -0.52 14.89 3.27
N SER A 158 -1.19 13.96 3.95
CA SER A 158 -0.57 13.09 4.94
C SER A 158 0.69 12.47 4.34
N VAL A 159 1.72 12.20 5.14
CA VAL A 159 2.94 11.52 4.64
C VAL A 159 2.57 10.20 3.95
N CYS A 160 1.47 9.58 4.39
CA CYS A 160 0.90 8.36 3.82
C CYS A 160 0.23 8.55 2.44
N ASP A 161 0.09 9.78 1.94
CA ASP A 161 -0.48 10.10 0.60
C ASP A 161 0.61 10.24 -0.46
N ARG A 162 1.88 10.04 -0.08
CA ARG A 162 3.01 10.13 -0.99
C ARG A 162 3.07 8.86 -1.84
N GLU A 163 3.42 9.03 -3.11
CA GLU A 163 3.64 7.94 -4.05
C GLU A 163 5.10 7.99 -4.50
N ILE A 164 5.75 6.82 -4.58
CA ILE A 164 7.11 6.67 -5.09
C ILE A 164 7.01 6.15 -6.51
N THR A 165 7.39 6.99 -7.46
CA THR A 165 7.35 6.69 -8.89
C THR A 165 8.73 6.24 -9.42
N TYR A 166 8.78 5.77 -10.66
CA TYR A 166 10.05 5.44 -11.33
C TYR A 166 11.07 6.60 -11.35
N PRO A 167 10.68 7.84 -11.72
CA PRO A 167 11.56 9.01 -11.61
C PRO A 167 12.12 9.25 -10.20
N ASP A 168 11.33 8.92 -9.16
CA ASP A 168 11.74 9.07 -7.77
C ASP A 168 12.85 8.08 -7.41
N LEU A 169 12.67 6.80 -7.77
CA LEU A 169 13.70 5.78 -7.58
C LEU A 169 14.98 6.12 -8.35
N LYS A 170 14.85 6.58 -9.60
CA LYS A 170 16.00 7.00 -10.41
C LYS A 170 16.78 8.14 -9.75
N THR A 171 16.08 9.07 -9.10
CA THR A 171 16.70 10.16 -8.33
C THR A 171 17.46 9.62 -7.12
N VAL A 172 16.87 8.70 -6.38
CA VAL A 172 17.49 8.05 -5.20
C VAL A 172 18.75 7.28 -5.61
N ILE A 173 18.66 6.43 -6.62
CA ILE A 173 19.78 5.60 -7.09
C ILE A 173 20.96 6.46 -7.56
N LYS A 174 20.68 7.52 -8.32
CA LYS A 174 21.71 8.48 -8.73
C LYS A 174 22.34 9.17 -7.52
N SER A 175 21.54 9.56 -6.53
CA SER A 175 22.06 10.21 -5.32
C SER A 175 22.90 9.29 -4.43
N LEU A 176 22.63 7.98 -4.48
CA LEU A 176 23.40 6.92 -3.81
C LEU A 176 24.61 6.45 -4.63
N LYS A 177 24.81 6.96 -5.86
CA LYS A 177 25.86 6.52 -6.79
C LYS A 177 25.79 5.01 -7.08
N LEU A 178 24.57 4.53 -7.29
CA LEU A 178 24.27 3.14 -7.63
C LEU A 178 23.84 2.98 -9.10
N ASP A 179 23.99 4.04 -9.91
CA ASP A 179 23.62 4.11 -11.32
C ASP A 179 24.34 3.09 -12.21
N ASP A 180 25.56 2.69 -11.84
CA ASP A 180 26.30 1.62 -12.52
C ASP A 180 25.84 0.21 -12.13
N LYS A 181 25.05 0.08 -11.05
CA LYS A 181 24.66 -1.21 -10.45
C LYS A 181 23.20 -1.56 -10.69
N ILE A 182 22.34 -0.57 -10.85
CA ILE A 182 20.90 -0.76 -10.99
C ILE A 182 20.45 -0.11 -12.30
N ASN A 183 19.94 -0.93 -13.21
CA ASN A 183 19.46 -0.46 -14.50
C ASN A 183 17.97 -0.09 -14.47
N ASP A 184 17.52 0.55 -15.54
CA ASP A 184 16.13 1.00 -15.68
C ASP A 184 15.12 -0.16 -15.63
N SER A 185 15.47 -1.34 -16.16
CA SER A 185 14.61 -2.54 -16.09
C SER A 185 14.38 -2.98 -14.65
N LEU A 186 15.45 -3.09 -13.86
CA LEU A 186 15.37 -3.51 -12.46
C LEU A 186 14.56 -2.52 -11.61
N MET A 187 14.66 -1.21 -11.88
CA MET A 187 13.82 -0.22 -11.20
C MET A 187 12.34 -0.38 -11.52
N ILE A 188 12.02 -0.67 -12.78
CA ILE A 188 10.64 -0.96 -13.21
C ILE A 188 10.15 -2.23 -12.52
N ASP A 189 10.98 -3.27 -12.47
CA ASP A 189 10.68 -4.52 -11.77
C ASP A 189 10.49 -4.31 -10.26
N MET A 190 11.23 -3.39 -9.63
CA MET A 190 11.05 -3.05 -8.21
C MET A 190 9.70 -2.38 -7.95
N ILE A 191 9.28 -1.45 -8.81
CA ILE A 191 7.97 -0.81 -8.69
C ILE A 191 6.88 -1.84 -8.96
N ALA A 192 7.01 -2.60 -10.04
CA ALA A 192 6.10 -3.67 -10.39
C ALA A 192 5.94 -4.68 -9.24
N ASN A 193 7.03 -5.15 -8.62
CA ASN A 193 6.93 -6.05 -7.48
C ASN A 193 6.36 -5.38 -6.22
N GLY A 194 6.71 -4.11 -5.98
CA GLY A 194 6.20 -3.35 -4.83
C GLY A 194 4.72 -3.03 -4.93
N SER A 195 4.25 -2.74 -6.13
CA SER A 195 2.85 -2.44 -6.45
C SER A 195 2.10 -3.65 -7.04
N ASP A 196 2.66 -4.85 -6.90
CA ASP A 196 2.14 -6.11 -7.43
C ASP A 196 1.59 -6.03 -8.88
N ASN A 197 2.27 -5.25 -9.73
CA ASN A 197 1.96 -4.96 -11.12
C ASN A 197 0.70 -4.11 -11.39
N ALA A 198 0.00 -3.55 -10.39
CA ALA A 198 -1.19 -2.73 -10.67
C ALA A 198 -0.87 -1.28 -11.00
N ARG A 199 0.17 -0.71 -10.40
CA ARG A 199 0.38 0.75 -10.42
C ARG A 199 1.81 1.10 -10.81
N PRO A 200 2.03 2.20 -11.54
CA PRO A 200 3.37 2.68 -11.89
C PRO A 200 4.07 3.39 -10.70
N PHE A 201 3.61 3.16 -9.48
CA PHE A 201 4.14 3.74 -8.25
C PHE A 201 3.90 2.82 -7.05
N VAL A 202 4.65 3.06 -5.98
CA VAL A 202 4.51 2.42 -4.67
C VAL A 202 3.97 3.44 -3.67
N ASN A 203 2.84 3.16 -3.02
CA ASN A 203 2.30 3.98 -1.94
C ASN A 203 2.71 3.45 -0.55
N PHE A 204 2.19 4.07 0.50
CA PHE A 204 2.49 3.68 1.88
C PHE A 204 2.08 2.23 2.23
N PHE A 205 0.97 1.73 1.68
CA PHE A 205 0.48 0.37 1.92
C PHE A 205 1.29 -0.66 1.13
N ASP A 206 1.63 -0.34 -0.12
CA ASP A 206 2.54 -1.15 -0.92
C ASP A 206 3.89 -1.31 -0.18
N PHE A 207 4.37 -0.23 0.45
CA PHE A 207 5.58 -0.25 1.27
C PHE A 207 5.46 -1.08 2.55
N SER A 208 4.30 -1.10 3.23
CA SER A 208 4.12 -1.96 4.40
C SER A 208 4.15 -3.43 4.03
N VAL A 209 3.56 -3.81 2.90
CA VAL A 209 3.63 -5.18 2.38
C VAL A 209 5.07 -5.56 2.04
N LEU A 210 5.84 -4.65 1.43
CA LEU A 210 7.26 -4.87 1.15
C LEU A 210 8.08 -5.10 2.43
N LEU A 211 7.87 -4.29 3.47
CA LEU A 211 8.55 -4.50 4.76
C LEU A 211 8.19 -5.85 5.37
N GLY A 212 6.91 -6.26 5.30
CA GLY A 212 6.49 -7.58 5.76
C GLY A 212 7.15 -8.72 4.99
N LYS A 213 7.26 -8.62 3.66
CA LYS A 213 7.98 -9.60 2.82
C LYS A 213 9.49 -9.68 3.12
N MET A 214 10.07 -8.64 3.71
CA MET A 214 11.48 -8.60 4.11
C MET A 214 11.71 -9.10 5.54
N ASP A 215 10.66 -9.59 6.23
CA ASP A 215 10.73 -10.03 7.64
C ASP A 215 11.15 -8.89 8.60
N GLU A 216 10.80 -7.65 8.25
CA GLU A 216 11.11 -6.43 9.03
C GLU A 216 9.94 -5.98 9.91
N LEU A 217 8.78 -6.63 9.78
CA LEU A 217 7.58 -6.35 10.57
C LEU A 217 7.34 -7.53 11.51
N GLN A 218 6.99 -7.24 12.76
CA GLN A 218 6.61 -8.25 13.73
C GLN A 218 5.14 -8.60 13.53
#